data_AF-A0A3D6BPH1-F1
#
_entry.id   AF-A0A3D6BPH1-F1
#
_cell.length_a   1.000
_cell.length_b   1.000
_cell.length_c   1.000
_cell.angle_alpha   90.00
_cell.angle_beta   90.00
_cell.angle_gamma   90.00
#
_symmetry.space_group_name_H-M   'P 1'
#
loop_
_entity.id
_entity.type
_entity.pdbx_description
1 polymer ?
#
loop_
_entity_poly.entity_id
_entity_poly.type
_entity_poly.pdbx_seq_one_letter_code
_entity_poly.pdbx_strand_id
1 'polypeptide(L)'
;MTGDILNFIQSVGVPITVALATGGFLFLILKFILSQVTDQIKGISSSLLSLENKCDVMNNDIVKIDALFSSAFNVEPNLDRIAASEGKEDCRDD
;
A
#
# COMPACT_ATOMS: atom_id res chain seq x y z
N MET A 1 -24.91 -54.35 -24.13
CA MET A 1 -25.51 -53.17 -24.81
C MET A 1 -25.73 -51.99 -23.86
N THR A 2 -26.27 -52.16 -22.65
CA THR A 2 -26.44 -51.04 -21.69
C THR A 2 -25.14 -50.62 -20.98
N GLY A 3 -24.20 -51.55 -20.76
CA GLY A 3 -22.92 -51.26 -20.09
C GLY A 3 -21.95 -50.38 -20.89
N ASP A 4 -21.96 -50.45 -22.22
CA ASP A 4 -21.04 -49.67 -23.07
C ASP A 4 -21.38 -48.18 -23.08
N ILE A 5 -22.68 -47.85 -23.01
CA ILE A 5 -23.15 -46.46 -22.93
C ILE A 5 -22.79 -45.83 -21.58
N LEU A 6 -22.93 -46.58 -20.48
CA LEU A 6 -22.53 -46.10 -19.16
C LEU A 6 -21.02 -45.90 -19.06
N ASN A 7 -20.21 -46.80 -19.61
CA ASN A 7 -18.76 -46.64 -19.69
C ASN A 7 -18.35 -45.45 -20.57
N PHE A 8 -19.05 -45.21 -21.69
CA PHE A 8 -18.80 -44.06 -22.55
C PHE A 8 -19.13 -42.74 -21.84
N ILE A 9 -20.29 -42.64 -21.18
CA ILE A 9 -20.68 -41.48 -20.37
C ILE A 9 -19.67 -41.22 -19.26
N GLN A 10 -19.17 -42.26 -18.60
CA GLN A 10 -18.16 -42.13 -17.56
C GLN A 10 -16.81 -41.67 -18.12
N SER A 11 -16.41 -42.17 -19.29
CA SER A 11 -15.18 -41.78 -19.99
C SER A 11 -15.15 -40.31 -20.42
N VAL A 12 -16.30 -39.72 -20.80
CA VAL A 12 -16.36 -38.31 -21.22
C VAL A 12 -16.77 -37.36 -20.10
N GLY A 13 -17.56 -37.83 -19.13
CA GLY A 13 -18.05 -37.02 -18.02
C GLY A 13 -16.95 -36.60 -17.04
N VAL A 14 -16.00 -37.50 -16.77
CA VAL A 14 -14.84 -37.20 -15.91
C VAL A 14 -13.97 -36.08 -16.48
N PRO A 15 -13.47 -36.15 -17.73
CA PRO A 15 -12.62 -35.09 -18.28
C PRO A 15 -13.34 -33.74 -18.43
N ILE A 16 -14.64 -33.71 -18.75
CA ILE A 16 -15.41 -32.46 -18.83
C ILE A 16 -15.55 -31.81 -17.45
N THR A 17 -15.85 -32.60 -16.42
CA THR A 17 -15.98 -32.09 -15.04
C THR A 17 -14.64 -31.57 -14.52
N VAL A 18 -13.55 -32.29 -14.80
CA VAL A 18 -12.20 -31.84 -14.43
C VAL A 18 -11.83 -30.56 -15.15
N ALA A 19 -12.10 -30.43 -16.45
CA ALA A 19 -11.83 -29.20 -17.20
C ALA A 19 -12.58 -27.99 -16.64
N LEU A 20 -13.86 -28.15 -16.29
CA LEU A 20 -14.66 -27.09 -15.68
C LEU A 20 -14.18 -26.73 -14.27
N ALA A 21 -13.85 -27.74 -13.44
CA ALA A 21 -13.32 -27.53 -12.10
C ALA A 21 -11.97 -26.81 -12.14
N THR A 22 -11.05 -27.25 -13.00
CA THR A 22 -9.75 -26.61 -13.19
C THR A 22 -9.88 -25.20 -13.76
N GLY A 23 -10.76 -24.99 -14.74
CA GLY A 23 -11.03 -23.66 -15.29
C GLY A 23 -11.54 -22.68 -14.23
N GLY A 24 -12.49 -23.12 -13.39
CA GLY A 24 -12.98 -22.32 -12.26
C GLY A 24 -11.89 -22.03 -11.22
N PHE A 25 -11.04 -23.02 -10.93
CA PHE A 25 -9.95 -22.88 -9.97
C PHE A 25 -8.87 -21.89 -10.44
N LEU A 26 -8.47 -21.91 -11.72
CA LEU A 26 -7.52 -20.93 -12.27
C LEU A 26 -8.05 -19.50 -12.14
N PHE A 27 -9.34 -19.30 -12.39
CA PHE A 27 -9.96 -17.98 -12.21
C PHE A 27 -9.83 -17.45 -10.78
N LEU A 28 -10.03 -18.32 -9.78
CA LEU A 28 -9.85 -17.95 -8.37
C LEU A 28 -8.41 -17.54 -8.08
N ILE A 29 -7.42 -18.29 -8.54
CA ILE A 29 -5.99 -17.95 -8.33
C ILE A 29 -5.65 -16.59 -8.94
N LEU A 30 -6.06 -16.36 -10.19
CA LEU A 30 -5.80 -15.08 -10.86
C LEU A 30 -6.42 -13.90 -10.09
N LYS A 31 -7.64 -14.07 -9.59
CA LYS A 31 -8.32 -13.07 -8.76
C LYS A 31 -7.58 -12.83 -7.45
N PHE A 32 -7.13 -13.90 -6.78
CA PHE A 32 -6.37 -13.79 -5.53
C PHE A 32 -5.04 -13.08 -5.73
N ILE A 33 -4.29 -13.40 -6.79
CA ILE A 33 -3.01 -12.74 -7.08
C ILE A 33 -3.23 -11.25 -7.34
N LEU A 34 -4.21 -10.89 -8.17
CA LEU A 34 -4.50 -9.50 -8.48
C LEU A 34 -4.91 -8.70 -7.22
N SER A 35 -5.75 -9.28 -6.37
CA SER A 35 -6.13 -8.67 -5.10
C SER A 35 -4.92 -8.47 -4.19
N GLN A 36 -4.10 -9.51 -4.01
CA GLN A 36 -2.93 -9.46 -3.14
C GLN A 36 -1.92 -8.40 -3.58
N VAL A 37 -1.62 -8.31 -4.88
CA VAL A 37 -0.71 -7.28 -5.39
C VAL A 37 -1.29 -5.88 -5.18
N THR A 38 -2.60 -5.71 -5.39
CA THR A 38 -3.29 -4.44 -5.14
C THR A 38 -3.18 -4.01 -3.67
N ASP A 39 -3.38 -4.94 -2.74
CA ASP A 39 -3.33 -4.66 -1.30
C ASP A 39 -1.90 -4.36 -0.84
N GLN A 40 -0.89 -5.02 -1.41
CA GLN A 40 0.52 -4.70 -1.16
C GLN A 40 0.86 -3.27 -1.60
N ILE A 41 0.42 -2.85 -2.79
CA ILE A 41 0.65 -1.48 -3.28
C ILE A 41 -0.01 -0.46 -2.35
N LYS A 42 -1.24 -0.73 -1.88
CA LYS A 42 -1.92 0.14 -0.91
C LYS A 42 -1.16 0.25 0.41
N GLY A 43 -0.62 -0.87 0.91
CA GLY A 43 0.19 -0.89 2.13
C GLY A 43 1.45 -0.02 2.01
N ILE A 44 2.16 -0.11 0.87
CA ILE A 44 3.33 0.72 0.58
C ILE A 44 2.91 2.19 0.46
N SER A 45 1.83 2.50 -0.24
CA SER A 45 1.33 3.86 -0.38
C SER A 45 1.00 4.50 0.98
N SER A 46 0.34 3.76 1.87
CA SER A 46 0.05 4.24 3.23
C SER A 46 1.33 4.46 4.05
N SER A 47 2.31 3.57 3.90
CA SER A 47 3.61 3.73 4.57
C SER A 47 4.37 4.95 4.05
N LEU A 48 4.30 5.23 2.75
CA LEU A 48 4.91 6.39 2.12
C LEU A 48 4.29 7.69 2.65
N LEU A 49 2.95 7.76 2.73
CA LEU A 49 2.23 8.92 3.30
C LEU A 49 2.61 9.16 4.76
N SER A 50 2.77 8.10 5.56
CA SER A 50 3.25 8.23 6.94
C SER A 50 4.68 8.77 7.00
N LEU A 51 5.53 8.37 6.06
CA LEU A 51 6.92 8.86 6.00
C LEU A 51 6.98 10.31 5.51
N GLU A 52 6.15 10.70 4.55
CA GLU A 52 6.00 12.08 4.08
C GLU A 52 5.64 13.01 5.25
N ASN A 53 4.65 12.64 6.06
CA ASN A 53 4.30 13.39 7.26
C ASN A 53 5.47 13.52 8.26
N LYS A 54 6.31 12.49 8.40
CA LYS A 54 7.51 12.56 9.25
C LYS A 54 8.57 13.49 8.67
N CYS A 55 8.70 13.55 7.34
CA CYS A 55 9.59 14.47 6.67
C CYS A 55 9.12 15.92 6.84
N ASP A 56 7.81 16.16 6.74
CA ASP A 56 7.19 17.46 6.98
C ASP A 56 7.43 17.94 8.42
N VAL A 57 7.18 17.06 9.42
CA VAL A 57 7.42 17.36 10.84
C VAL A 57 8.92 17.63 11.09
N MET A 58 9.80 16.81 10.51
CA MET A 58 11.25 17.01 10.64
C MET A 58 11.71 18.33 10.01
N ASN A 59 11.10 18.75 8.90
CA ASN A 59 11.40 20.03 8.28
C ASN A 59 11.03 21.20 9.20
N ASN A 60 9.85 21.14 9.85
CA ASN A 60 9.44 22.13 10.84
C ASN A 60 10.37 22.14 12.07
N ASP A 61 10.75 20.97 12.59
CA ASP A 61 11.69 20.85 13.72
C ASP A 61 13.05 21.48 13.42
N ILE A 62 13.58 21.28 12.20
CA ILE A 62 14.85 21.88 11.77
C ILE A 62 14.74 23.42 11.75
N VAL A 63 13.63 23.97 11.28
CA VAL A 63 13.40 25.43 11.27
C VAL A 63 13.30 25.97 12.70
N LYS A 64 12.60 25.25 13.59
CA LYS A 64 12.50 25.61 15.00
C LYS A 64 13.86 25.59 15.71
N ILE A 65 14.69 24.57 15.45
CA ILE A 65 16.04 24.48 15.99
C ILE A 65 16.89 25.67 15.53
N ASP A 66 16.82 26.04 14.25
CA ASP A 66 17.54 27.20 13.71
C ASP A 66 17.16 28.50 14.45
N ALA A 67 15.86 28.73 14.67
CA ALA A 67 15.37 29.89 15.41
C ALA A 67 15.82 29.89 16.88
N LEU A 68 15.81 28.72 17.54
CA LEU A 68 16.29 28.58 18.92
C LEU A 68 17.80 28.83 19.02
N PHE A 69 18.59 28.34 18.07
CA PHE A 69 20.03 28.61 18.00
C PHE A 69 20.31 30.09 17.79
N SER A 70 19.64 30.75 16.83
CA SER A 70 19.79 32.18 16.60
C SER A 70 19.44 33.01 17.85
N SER A 71 18.34 32.68 18.54
CA SER A 71 17.96 33.37 19.79
C SER A 71 18.95 33.12 20.95
N ALA A 72 19.54 31.92 21.06
CA ALA A 72 20.56 31.63 22.06
C ALA A 72 21.88 32.38 21.82
N PHE A 73 22.26 32.59 20.56
CA PHE A 73 23.46 33.34 20.16
C PHE A 73 23.21 34.83 19.93
N ASN A 74 22.00 35.34 20.19
CA ASN A 74 21.59 36.73 19.96
C ASN A 74 21.80 37.20 18.50
N VAL A 75 21.67 36.26 17.57
CA VAL A 75 21.74 36.46 16.11
C VAL A 75 20.31 36.52 15.58
N GLU A 76 20.09 37.29 14.52
CA GLU A 76 18.77 37.36 13.88
C GLU A 76 18.38 35.99 13.29
N PRO A 77 17.20 35.45 13.64
CA PRO A 77 16.73 34.18 13.07
C PRO A 77 16.46 34.33 11.57
N ASN A 78 16.67 33.27 10.80
CA ASN A 78 16.47 33.29 9.36
C ASN A 78 14.96 33.37 9.02
N LEU A 79 14.45 34.59 8.85
CA LEU A 79 13.04 34.88 8.59
C LEU A 79 12.55 34.31 7.27
N ASP A 80 13.41 34.21 6.25
CA ASP A 80 13.05 33.64 4.95
C ASP A 80 12.72 32.15 5.06
N ARG A 81 13.47 31.41 5.89
CA ARG A 81 13.20 29.99 6.16
C ARG A 81 11.97 29.76 7.02
N ILE A 82 11.69 30.66 7.97
CA ILE A 82 10.50 30.61 8.82
C ILE A 82 9.25 30.94 8.00
N ALA A 83 9.31 31.95 7.13
CA ALA A 83 8.19 32.34 6.26
C ALA A 83 7.90 31.28 5.18
N ALA A 84 8.91 30.51 4.76
CA ALA A 84 8.80 29.43 3.79
C ALA A 84 8.44 28.07 4.40
N SER A 85 8.49 27.90 5.74
CA SER A 85 8.08 26.64 6.34
C SER A 85 6.57 26.49 6.21
N GLU A 86 6.12 25.46 5.50
CA GLU A 86 4.71 25.08 5.48
C GLU A 86 4.34 24.62 6.90
N GLY A 87 3.64 25.48 7.63
CA GLY A 87 3.29 25.30 9.05
C GLY A 87 2.25 24.21 9.28
N LYS A 88 2.55 22.96 8.89
CA LYS A 88 1.88 21.81 9.50
C LYS A 88 2.43 21.66 10.92
N GLU A 89 1.64 22.07 11.91
CA GLU A 89 1.85 21.62 13.28
C GLU A 89 1.75 20.09 13.30
N ASP A 90 2.64 19.48 14.10
CA ASP A 90 2.65 18.04 14.34
C ASP A 90 1.25 17.57 14.75
N CYS A 91 0.54 16.86 13.86
CA CYS A 91 -0.80 16.31 14.13
C CYS A 91 -0.74 15.01 14.97
N ARG A 92 0.38 14.75 15.66
CA ARG A 92 0.43 13.71 16.68
C ARG A 92 -0.40 14.19 17.87
N ASP A 93 -1.68 13.79 17.89
CA ASP A 93 -2.42 13.59 19.13
C ASP A 93 -1.64 12.52 19.92
N ASP A 94 -0.89 12.92 20.93
CA ASP A 94 -0.53 12.01 22.01
C ASP A 94 -1.78 11.51 22.74
#